data_AF-A0A649ZUI5-F1
#
_entry.id   AF-A0A649ZUI5-F1
#
_cell.length_a   1.000
_cell.length_b   1.000
_cell.length_c   1.000
_cell.angle_alpha   90.00
_cell.angle_beta   90.00
_cell.angle_gamma   90.00
#
_symmetry.space_group_name_H-M   'P 1'
#
loop_
_entity.id
_entity.type
_entity.pdbx_description
1 polymer ?
#
loop_
_entity_poly.entity_id
_entity_poly.type
_entity_poly.pdbx_seq_one_letter_code
_entity_poly.pdbx_strand_id
1 'polypeptide(L)' 'YNAKYDNFDVETLISNERLLKSYINCFLDKGRCTPEGSDFKKALPEAVETTCSKCTDKQKNNIRKVIKA' A
#
# COMPACT_ATOMS: atom_id res chain seq x y z
N TYR A 1 12.12 -0.88 -3.12
CA TYR A 1 10.94 -0.25 -3.75
C TYR A 1 10.91 -0.58 -5.22
N ASN A 2 9.79 -1.08 -5.71
CA ASN A 2 9.67 -1.50 -7.11
C ASN A 2 8.85 -0.47 -7.87
N ALA A 3 9.46 0.21 -8.84
CA ALA A 3 8.80 1.21 -9.68
C ALA A 3 7.60 0.64 -10.47
N LYS A 4 7.48 -0.68 -10.60
CA LYS A 4 6.26 -1.32 -11.15
C LYS A 4 4.98 -0.88 -10.43
N TYR A 5 5.09 -0.50 -9.16
CA TYR A 5 3.95 -0.05 -8.35
C TYR A 5 3.61 1.43 -8.48
N ASP A 6 4.39 2.19 -9.25
CA ASP A 6 4.05 3.58 -9.52
C ASP A 6 2.72 3.69 -10.27
N ASN A 7 2.33 2.66 -11.04
CA ASN A 7 1.05 2.61 -11.75
C ASN A 7 -0.05 1.83 -11.00
N PHE A 8 0.17 1.49 -9.73
CA PHE A 8 -0.86 0.86 -8.91
C PHE A 8 -2.05 1.82 -8.75
N ASP A 9 -3.25 1.32 -9.06
CA ASP A 9 -4.48 2.11 -9.03
C ASP A 9 -5.01 2.27 -7.59
N VAL A 10 -4.50 3.29 -6.91
CA VAL A 10 -4.91 3.64 -5.54
C VAL A 10 -6.34 4.16 -5.49
N GLU A 11 -6.84 4.82 -6.53
CA GLU A 11 -8.19 5.39 -6.54
C GLU A 11 -9.23 4.28 -6.50
N THR A 12 -9.05 3.24 -7.32
CA THR A 12 -9.92 2.04 -7.26
C THR A 12 -9.77 1.30 -5.93
N LEU A 13 -8.56 1.24 -5.36
CA LEU A 13 -8.35 0.62 -4.05
C LEU A 13 -9.18 1.32 -2.96
N ILE A 14 -9.09 2.64 -2.84
CA ILE A 14 -9.71 3.38 -1.72
C ILE A 14 -11.21 3.61 -1.92
N SER A 15 -11.69 3.68 -3.17
CA SER A 15 -13.12 3.85 -3.47
C SER A 15 -13.94 2.56 -3.34
N ASN A 16 -13.29 1.40 -3.32
CA ASN A 16 -13.93 0.10 -3.19
C ASN A 16 -13.73 -0.48 -1.78
N GLU A 17 -14.74 -0.33 -0.92
CA GLU A 17 -14.69 -0.76 0.49
C GLU A 17 -14.30 -2.24 0.65
N ARG A 18 -14.83 -3.13 -0.20
CA ARG A 18 -14.52 -4.55 -0.17
C ARG A 18 -13.04 -4.80 -0.47
N LEU A 19 -12.51 -4.12 -1.48
CA LEU A 19 -11.11 -4.25 -1.87
C LEU A 19 -10.18 -3.67 -0.80
N LEU A 20 -10.46 -2.45 -0.33
CA LEU A 20 -9.73 -1.80 0.76
C LEU A 20 -9.66 -2.69 2.01
N LYS A 21 -10.81 -3.23 2.42
CA LYS A 21 -10.90 -4.15 3.56
C LYS A 21 -10.06 -5.42 3.36
N SER A 22 -9.98 -5.94 2.14
CA SER A 22 -9.12 -7.08 1.84
C SER A 22 -7.63 -6.76 2.04
N TYR A 23 -7.18 -5.57 1.62
CA TYR A 23 -5.80 -5.13 1.83
C TYR A 23 -5.51 -4.86 3.32
N ILE A 24 -6.44 -4.23 4.05
CA ILE A 24 -6.33 -4.04 5.50
C ILE A 24 -6.22 -5.39 6.22
N ASN A 25 -7.09 -6.34 5.89
CA ASN A 25 -7.04 -7.68 6.49
C ASN A 25 -5.72 -8.40 6.19
N CYS A 26 -5.19 -8.26 4.98
CA CYS A 26 -3.86 -8.76 4.64
C CYS A 26 -2.77 -8.15 5.55
N PHE A 27 -2.77 -6.83 5.73
CA PHE A 27 -1.78 -6.15 6.58
C PHE A 27 -1.89 -6.53 8.05
N LEU A 28 -3.10 -6.85 8.52
CA LEU A 28 -3.38 -7.27 9.89
C LEU A 28 -3.28 -8.78 10.14
N ASP A 29 -2.81 -9.59 9.16
CA ASP A 29 -2.76 -11.05 9.25
C ASP A 29 -4.15 -11.71 9.47
N LYS A 30 -5.22 -11.03 9.06
CA LYS A 30 -6.63 -11.49 9.15
C LYS A 30 -7.18 -12.01 7.83
N GLY A 31 -6.36 -12.07 6.79
CA GLY A 31 -6.78 -12.49 5.45
C GLY A 31 -5.61 -12.74 4.51
N ARG A 32 -5.92 -13.29 3.33
CA ARG A 32 -4.92 -13.54 2.29
C ARG A 32 -4.48 -12.23 1.66
N CYS A 33 -3.20 -12.14 1.34
CA CYS A 33 -2.64 -11.03 0.57
C CYS A 33 -2.66 -11.36 -0.93
N THR A 34 -2.88 -10.35 -1.76
CA THR A 34 -2.47 -10.42 -3.18
C THR A 34 -0.94 -10.38 -3.26
N PRO A 35 -0.33 -10.70 -4.42
CA PRO A 35 1.11 -10.51 -4.61
C PRO A 35 1.56 -9.08 -4.29
N GLU A 36 0.79 -8.07 -4.70
CA GLU A 36 1.06 -6.65 -4.44
C GLU A 36 0.91 -6.32 -2.95
N GLY A 37 -0.17 -6.77 -2.32
CA GLY A 37 -0.38 -6.60 -0.88
C GLY A 37 0.75 -7.24 -0.06
N SER A 38 1.27 -8.39 -0.50
CA SER A 38 2.40 -9.05 0.16
C SER A 38 3.69 -8.24 0.05
N ASP A 39 3.96 -7.69 -1.14
CA ASP A 39 5.13 -6.85 -1.38
C ASP A 39 5.05 -5.53 -0.58
N PHE A 40 3.86 -4.91 -0.52
CA PHE A 40 3.62 -3.72 0.31
C PHE A 40 3.78 -4.03 1.79
N LYS A 41 3.18 -5.12 2.27
CA LYS A 41 3.27 -5.54 3.68
C LYS A 41 4.72 -5.69 4.15
N LYS A 42 5.58 -6.30 3.32
CA LYS A 42 7.02 -6.45 3.61
C LYS A 42 7.75 -5.10 3.67
N ALA A 43 7.33 -4.12 2.88
CA ALA A 43 7.96 -2.80 2.82
C ALA A 43 7.45 -1.84 3.91
N LEU A 44 6.24 -2.05 4.44
CA LEU A 44 5.60 -1.14 5.41
C LEU A 44 6.47 -0.78 6.63
N PRO A 45 7.12 -1.74 7.34
CA PRO A 45 7.90 -1.41 8.53
C PRO A 45 9.04 -0.42 8.25
N GLU A 46 9.83 -0.70 7.20
CA GLU A 46 10.95 0.16 6.80
C GLU A 46 10.48 1.49 6.22
N ALA A 47 9.35 1.51 5.50
CA ALA A 47 8.74 2.73 5.00
C ALA A 47 8.31 3.67 6.13
N VAL A 48 7.78 3.14 7.24
CA VAL A 48 7.37 3.94 8.40
C VAL A 48 8.59 4.43 9.17
N GLU A 49 9.54 3.54 9.46
CA GLU A 49 10.76 3.87 10.22
C GLU A 49 11.62 4.93 9.53
N THR A 50 11.74 4.85 8.20
CA THR A 50 12.58 5.78 7.42
C THR A 50 11.82 6.94 6.80
N THR A 51 10.53 7.13 7.15
CA THR A 51 9.67 8.15 6.54
C THR A 51 9.68 8.05 5.00
N CYS A 52 9.59 6.83 4.48
CA CYS A 52 9.54 6.53 3.05
C CYS A 52 10.79 7.02 2.29
N SER A 53 11.97 6.90 2.89
CA SER A 53 13.24 7.43 2.35
C SER A 53 13.55 6.95 0.92
N LYS A 54 13.15 5.71 0.59
CA LYS A 54 13.38 5.07 -0.71
C LYS A 54 12.15 5.07 -1.62
N CYS A 55 11.07 5.75 -1.23
CA CYS A 55 9.84 5.85 -2.02
C CYS A 55 9.97 6.89 -3.12
N THR A 56 9.39 6.61 -4.30
CA THR A 56 9.20 7.62 -5.35
C THR A 56 8.19 8.67 -4.90
N ASP A 57 8.20 9.87 -5.50
CA ASP A 57 7.23 10.91 -5.16
C ASP A 57 5.79 10.45 -5.43
N LYS A 58 5.58 9.62 -6.45
CA LYS A 58 4.29 9.00 -6.73
C LYS A 58 3.87 8.05 -5.63
N GLN A 59 4.77 7.20 -5.12
CA GLN A 59 4.51 6.32 -3.99
C GLN A 59 4.19 7.11 -2.71
N LYS A 60 4.91 8.21 -2.43
CA LYS A 60 4.62 9.08 -1.29
C LYS A 60 3.22 9.70 -1.39
N ASN A 61 2.84 10.18 -2.57
CA ASN A 61 1.50 10.72 -2.81
C ASN A 61 0.40 9.66 -2.66
N ASN A 62 0.64 8.46 -3.19
CA ASN A 62 -0.25 7.32 -3.07
C ASN A 62 -0.46 6.90 -1.61
N ILE A 63 0.62 6.80 -0.82
CA ILE A 63 0.54 6.48 0.61
C ILE A 63 -0.27 7.54 1.36
N ARG A 64 -0.06 8.84 1.08
CA ARG A 64 -0.84 9.92 1.69
C ARG A 64 -2.33 9.84 1.37
N LYS A 65 -2.71 9.40 0.17
CA LYS A 65 -4.12 9.19 -0.20
C LYS A 65 -4.72 8.05 0.61
N VAL A 66 -4.03 6.91 0.70
CA VAL A 66 -4.50 5.74 1.45
C VAL A 66 -4.67 6.05 2.94
N ILE A 67 -3.76 6.81 3.56
CA ILE A 67 -3.85 7.17 4.99
C ILE A 67 -5.05 8.09 5.29
N LYS A 68 -5.52 8.86 4.30
CA LYS A 68 -6.64 9.80 4.45
C LYS A 68 -8.01 9.20 4.09
N ALA A 69 -8.03 8.01 3.49
CA ALA A 69 -9.24 7.29 3.10
C ALA A 69 -9.85 6.57 4.31
#